data_AF-A0AAC9IM18-F1
#
_entry.id   AF-A0AAC9IM18-F1
#
_cell.length_a   1.000
_cell.length_b   1.000
_cell.length_c   1.000
_cell.angle_alpha   90.00
_cell.angle_beta   90.00
_cell.angle_gamma   90.00
#
_symmetry.space_group_name_H-M   'P 1'
#
loop_
_entity.id
_entity.type
_entity.pdbx_description
1 polymer ?
#
loop_
_entity_poly.entity_id
_entity_poly.type
_entity_poly.pdbx_seq_one_letter_code
_entity_poly.pdbx_strand_id
1 'polypeptide(L)'
;MNKEEELEKREKAFRANTGEEYYDLALYYDEANDKEPNKYSFRSLYFYFRAGQLGYADGYNGIGTLISSHDGVKNNITRARDYFKQAIEKGSYCAKLNYFLTLNQEEYPTCLKLVVTVTGDKLDSARFSELVGISPTNFWLKGDDTTQYPYSLGRKKTCWQYEFDNLITRDLAPLVDLFKESFGTKVDIISKYIQENDLMMELDVIADINYGIIPSYYMDKEFMSLLVQMNADINFEQEYFEGFVDDYADWLKEQKIDLIENDKLLRAFQDKEVTKFVYDNKKKRMELSFDGYYDSVKGKEINSSCLLIIDEWDEVKNKLDCSIKNEGLSANLAVISNILSISVVEDSVNMVVCTTDGQQYEITFKKEAMWLCLDFY
;
A
#
# COMPACT_ATOMS: atom_id res chain seq x y z
N MET A 1 19.59 33.17 -18.17
CA MET A 1 18.70 32.95 -19.33
C MET A 1 19.04 33.98 -20.41
N ASN A 2 19.24 33.57 -21.67
CA ASN A 2 19.48 34.47 -22.79
C ASN A 2 18.13 35.00 -23.32
N LYS A 3 17.98 36.32 -23.46
CA LYS A 3 16.72 36.95 -23.89
C LYS A 3 16.34 36.63 -25.33
N GLU A 4 17.33 36.46 -26.21
CA GLU A 4 17.09 36.16 -27.63
C GLU A 4 16.58 34.73 -27.80
N GLU A 5 17.21 33.78 -27.09
CA GLU A 5 16.79 32.37 -27.03
C GLU A 5 15.40 32.21 -26.37
N GLU A 6 15.13 32.95 -25.28
CA GLU A 6 13.80 32.96 -24.64
C GLU A 6 12.72 33.41 -25.63
N LEU A 7 12.99 34.47 -26.41
CA LEU A 7 12.04 34.99 -27.38
C LEU A 7 11.77 33.98 -28.50
N GLU A 8 12.82 33.36 -29.03
CA GLU A 8 12.70 32.33 -30.07
C GLU A 8 11.85 31.13 -29.61
N LYS A 9 12.11 30.62 -28.40
CA LYS A 9 11.35 29.51 -27.81
C LYS A 9 9.88 29.87 -27.59
N ARG A 10 9.60 31.11 -27.15
CA ARG A 10 8.22 31.60 -27.01
C ARG A 10 7.51 31.70 -28.36
N GLU A 11 8.16 32.28 -29.36
CA GLU A 11 7.59 32.41 -30.70
C GLU A 11 7.29 31.04 -31.32
N LYS A 12 8.20 30.07 -31.14
CA LYS A 12 8.00 28.67 -31.54
C LYS A 12 6.75 28.08 -30.88
N ALA A 13 6.64 28.18 -29.56
CA ALA A 13 5.50 27.63 -28.82
C ALA A 13 4.17 28.30 -29.20
N PHE A 14 4.15 29.63 -29.36
CA PHE A 14 2.94 30.35 -29.78
C PHE A 14 2.53 30.03 -31.22
N ARG A 15 3.50 29.82 -32.11
CA ARG A 15 3.24 29.48 -33.51
C ARG A 15 2.70 28.06 -33.66
N ALA A 16 3.26 27.11 -32.91
CA ALA A 16 2.84 25.72 -32.93
C ALA A 16 1.52 25.50 -32.17
N ASN A 17 1.37 26.18 -31.03
CA ASN A 17 0.21 26.10 -30.13
C ASN A 17 -0.19 24.66 -29.76
N THR A 18 0.81 23.81 -29.55
CA THR A 18 0.65 22.42 -29.09
C THR A 18 1.03 22.29 -27.63
N GLY A 19 0.47 21.28 -26.94
CA GLY A 19 0.79 21.07 -25.54
C GLY A 19 2.26 20.70 -25.29
N GLU A 20 2.88 19.93 -26.19
CA GLU A 20 4.30 19.57 -26.17
C GLU A 20 5.21 20.80 -26.21
N GLU A 21 4.96 21.75 -27.12
CA GLU A 21 5.79 22.96 -27.25
C GLU A 21 5.63 23.92 -26.07
N TYR A 22 4.43 23.98 -25.47
CA TYR A 22 4.26 24.71 -24.21
C TYR A 22 4.90 24.00 -23.02
N TYR A 23 4.98 22.67 -23.02
CA TYR A 23 5.70 21.89 -22.01
C TYR A 23 7.21 22.15 -22.09
N ASP A 24 7.79 22.11 -23.28
CA ASP A 24 9.20 22.44 -23.51
C ASP A 24 9.54 23.87 -23.08
N LEU A 25 8.64 24.83 -23.38
CA LEU A 25 8.81 26.20 -22.92
C LEU A 25 8.70 26.32 -21.40
N ALA A 26 7.85 25.52 -20.75
CA ALA A 26 7.74 25.48 -19.30
C ALA A 26 9.03 24.94 -18.66
N LEU A 27 9.57 23.83 -19.17
CA LEU A 27 10.86 23.27 -18.76
C LEU A 27 11.99 24.29 -18.86
N TYR A 28 12.03 25.06 -19.96
CA TYR A 28 13.03 26.12 -20.12
C TYR A 28 12.98 27.18 -19.00
N TYR A 29 11.78 27.56 -18.55
CA TYR A 29 11.61 28.47 -17.42
C TYR A 29 11.92 27.80 -16.08
N ASP A 30 11.65 26.50 -15.95
CA ASP A 30 11.95 25.71 -14.75
C ASP A 30 13.46 25.59 -14.52
N GLU A 31 14.22 25.21 -15.55
CA GLU A 31 15.69 25.18 -15.51
C GLU A 31 16.30 26.57 -15.23
N ALA A 32 15.65 27.63 -15.73
CA ALA A 32 16.06 28.99 -15.42
C ALA A 32 15.77 29.36 -13.95
N ASN A 33 14.70 28.80 -13.38
CA ASN A 33 14.31 28.97 -11.99
C ASN A 33 15.28 28.24 -11.05
N ASP A 34 15.80 27.07 -11.43
CA ASP A 34 16.84 26.37 -10.65
C ASP A 34 18.11 27.21 -10.47
N LYS A 35 18.45 28.02 -11.48
CA LYS A 35 19.62 28.92 -11.48
C LYS A 35 19.36 30.22 -10.74
N GLU A 36 18.11 30.70 -10.75
CA GLU A 36 17.65 31.91 -10.06
C GLU A 36 16.30 31.63 -9.36
N PRO A 37 16.30 31.03 -8.16
CA PRO A 37 15.09 30.58 -7.48
C PRO A 37 14.02 31.66 -7.36
N ASN A 38 12.76 31.28 -7.59
CA ASN A 38 11.55 32.11 -7.52
C ASN A 38 11.39 33.19 -8.61
N LYS A 39 12.37 33.36 -9.51
CA LYS A 39 12.31 34.40 -10.56
C LYS A 39 11.39 34.01 -11.72
N TYR A 40 11.29 32.72 -12.03
CA TYR A 40 10.57 32.22 -13.19
C TYR A 40 9.47 31.20 -12.86
N SER A 41 9.27 30.85 -11.58
CA SER A 41 8.25 29.88 -11.12
C SER A 41 6.85 30.13 -11.71
N PHE A 42 6.39 31.38 -11.75
CA PHE A 42 5.06 31.70 -12.31
C PHE A 42 4.97 31.45 -13.82
N ARG A 43 6.06 31.69 -14.57
CA ARG A 43 6.08 31.44 -16.02
C ARG A 43 6.08 29.95 -16.31
N SER A 44 6.88 29.18 -15.56
CA SER A 44 6.89 27.73 -15.62
C SER A 44 5.48 27.16 -15.34
N LEU A 45 4.85 27.54 -14.22
CA LEU A 45 3.46 27.14 -13.89
C LEU A 45 2.47 27.47 -15.01
N TYR A 46 2.54 28.68 -15.55
CA TYR A 46 1.63 29.13 -16.60
C TYR A 46 1.74 28.24 -17.84
N PHE A 47 2.95 27.95 -18.31
CA PHE A 47 3.14 27.16 -19.52
C PHE A 47 2.88 25.67 -19.31
N TYR A 48 3.21 25.11 -18.13
CA TYR A 48 2.78 23.77 -17.75
C TYR A 48 1.25 23.64 -17.73
N PHE A 49 0.54 24.64 -17.20
CA PHE A 49 -0.92 24.68 -17.22
C PHE A 49 -1.47 24.76 -18.64
N ARG A 50 -0.88 25.58 -19.53
CA ARG A 50 -1.27 25.63 -20.94
C ARG A 50 -1.03 24.31 -21.67
N ALA A 51 0.07 23.62 -21.38
CA ALA A 51 0.36 22.30 -21.91
C ALA A 51 -0.72 21.28 -21.50
N GLY A 52 -1.05 21.24 -20.20
CA GLY A 52 -2.10 20.38 -19.67
C GLY A 52 -3.48 20.67 -20.27
N GLN A 53 -3.85 21.95 -20.41
CA GLN A 53 -5.12 22.36 -21.05
C GLN A 53 -5.23 21.90 -22.51
N LEU A 54 -4.11 21.77 -23.21
CA LEU A 54 -4.05 21.30 -24.59
C LEU A 54 -3.91 19.76 -24.69
N GLY A 55 -4.07 19.04 -23.58
CA GLY A 55 -4.10 17.59 -23.54
C GLY A 55 -2.74 16.92 -23.32
N TYR A 56 -1.67 17.69 -23.11
CA TYR A 56 -0.37 17.11 -22.80
C TYR A 56 -0.28 16.81 -21.30
N ALA A 57 -0.47 15.54 -20.95
CA ALA A 57 -0.63 15.09 -19.57
C ALA A 57 0.51 15.51 -18.63
N ASP A 58 1.75 15.49 -19.12
CA ASP A 58 2.93 15.88 -18.33
C ASP A 58 2.97 17.38 -17.99
N GLY A 59 2.16 18.21 -18.67
CA GLY A 59 1.91 19.58 -18.25
C GLY A 59 1.35 19.65 -16.83
N TYR A 60 0.34 18.84 -16.50
CA TYR A 60 -0.20 18.78 -15.14
C TYR A 60 0.78 18.14 -14.15
N ASN A 61 1.59 17.16 -14.58
CA ASN A 61 2.66 16.60 -13.76
C ASN A 61 3.68 17.68 -13.36
N GLY A 62 4.13 18.51 -14.31
CA GLY A 62 5.06 19.62 -14.05
C GLY A 62 4.52 20.64 -13.04
N ILE A 63 3.21 20.94 -13.09
CA ILE A 63 2.55 21.78 -12.06
C ILE A 63 2.65 21.12 -10.68
N GLY A 64 2.31 19.83 -10.59
CA GLY A 64 2.36 19.08 -9.33
C GLY A 64 3.76 19.09 -8.73
N THR A 65 4.78 18.77 -9.53
CA THR A 65 6.19 18.76 -9.11
C THR A 65 6.63 20.14 -8.61
N LEU A 66 6.31 21.19 -9.36
CA LEU A 66 6.72 22.54 -9.01
C LEU A 66 6.01 23.05 -7.75
N ILE A 67 4.74 22.72 -7.55
CA ILE A 67 4.02 23.06 -6.32
C ILE A 67 4.60 22.28 -5.13
N SER A 68 4.95 21.00 -5.30
CA SER A 68 5.53 20.18 -4.23
C SER A 68 6.95 20.62 -3.83
N SER A 69 7.72 21.22 -4.74
CA SER A 69 9.11 21.63 -4.49
C SER A 69 9.25 22.98 -3.78
N HIS A 70 8.24 23.86 -3.85
CA HIS A 70 8.28 25.22 -3.29
C HIS A 70 7.90 25.27 -1.78
N ASP A 71 8.63 24.49 -0.97
CA ASP A 71 8.55 24.38 0.49
C ASP A 71 7.33 23.59 1.03
N GLY A 72 7.64 22.66 1.94
CA GLY A 72 6.79 21.59 2.49
C GLY A 72 5.58 22.02 3.33
N VAL A 73 4.89 23.08 2.93
CA VAL A 73 3.61 23.49 3.50
C VAL A 73 2.56 22.45 3.13
N LYS A 74 1.90 21.86 4.15
CA LYS A 74 0.87 20.80 4.01
C LYS A 74 -0.15 21.05 2.88
N ASN A 75 -0.54 22.31 2.65
CA ASN A 75 -1.49 22.70 1.59
C ASN A 75 -0.94 22.58 0.15
N ASN A 76 0.38 22.69 -0.05
CA ASN A 76 1.01 22.55 -1.36
C ASN A 76 1.04 21.09 -1.81
N ILE A 77 1.35 20.17 -0.90
CA ILE A 77 1.33 18.73 -1.18
C ILE A 77 -0.07 18.28 -1.60
N THR A 78 -1.12 18.70 -0.90
CA THR A 78 -2.51 18.37 -1.28
C THR A 78 -2.86 18.89 -2.68
N ARG A 79 -2.48 20.13 -3.00
CA ARG A 79 -2.71 20.70 -4.33
C ARG A 79 -1.89 19.99 -5.41
N ALA A 80 -0.64 19.62 -5.12
CA ALA A 80 0.21 18.86 -6.02
C ALA A 80 -0.43 17.51 -6.37
N ARG A 81 -1.00 16.81 -5.37
CA ARG A 81 -1.75 15.56 -5.56
C ARG A 81 -2.93 15.71 -6.53
N ASP A 82 -3.69 16.80 -6.43
CA ASP A 82 -4.81 17.06 -7.35
C ASP A 82 -4.34 17.24 -8.80
N TYR A 83 -3.17 17.85 -9.01
CA TYR A 83 -2.58 17.97 -10.33
C TYR A 83 -1.98 16.66 -10.84
N PHE A 84 -1.33 15.87 -9.97
CA PHE A 84 -0.88 14.54 -10.36
C PHE A 84 -2.04 13.62 -10.73
N LYS A 85 -3.16 13.64 -9.99
CA LYS A 85 -4.39 12.90 -10.34
C LYS A 85 -4.90 13.30 -11.73
N GLN A 86 -5.00 14.59 -12.02
CA GLN A 86 -5.38 15.07 -13.36
C GLN A 86 -4.40 14.64 -14.46
N ALA A 87 -3.10 14.59 -14.16
CA ALA A 87 -2.08 14.09 -15.09
C ALA A 87 -2.23 12.58 -15.35
N ILE A 88 -2.50 11.78 -14.31
CA ILE A 88 -2.75 10.34 -14.40
C ILE A 88 -4.00 10.05 -15.24
N GLU A 89 -5.11 10.75 -14.98
CA GLU A 89 -6.35 10.64 -15.76
C GLU A 89 -6.14 10.95 -17.26
N LYS A 90 -5.14 11.77 -17.58
CA LYS A 90 -4.77 12.14 -18.95
C LYS A 90 -3.65 11.27 -19.54
N GLY A 91 -3.16 10.27 -18.81
CA GLY A 91 -2.19 9.29 -19.29
C GLY A 91 -0.72 9.57 -18.98
N SER A 92 -0.40 10.47 -18.05
CA SER A 92 0.99 10.67 -17.59
C SER A 92 1.43 9.50 -16.70
N TYR A 93 2.43 8.74 -17.17
CA TYR A 93 3.03 7.67 -16.39
C TYR A 93 3.90 8.23 -15.24
N CYS A 94 4.68 9.28 -15.50
CA CYS A 94 5.54 9.93 -14.51
C CYS A 94 4.74 10.49 -13.32
N ALA A 95 3.50 10.96 -13.56
CA ALA A 95 2.63 11.45 -12.52
C ALA A 95 2.20 10.38 -11.52
N LYS A 96 2.14 9.09 -11.90
CA LYS A 96 1.84 7.99 -10.96
C LYS A 96 2.91 7.91 -9.87
N LEU A 97 4.18 7.94 -10.26
CA LEU A 97 5.31 7.92 -9.33
C LEU A 97 5.36 9.19 -8.47
N ASN A 98 5.19 10.37 -9.07
CA ASN A 98 5.22 11.62 -8.32
C ASN A 98 4.05 11.74 -7.34
N TYR A 99 2.84 11.30 -7.72
CA TYR A 99 1.70 11.20 -6.82
C TYR A 99 2.05 10.32 -5.62
N PHE A 100 2.58 9.13 -5.88
CA PHE A 100 3.01 8.18 -4.85
C PHE A 100 4.02 8.79 -3.88
N LEU A 101 5.05 9.48 -4.38
CA LEU A 101 6.06 10.16 -3.54
C LEU A 101 5.49 11.31 -2.68
N THR A 102 4.32 11.84 -3.04
CA THR A 102 3.64 12.88 -2.24
C THR A 102 2.70 12.34 -1.19
N LEU A 103 2.45 11.02 -1.14
CA LEU A 103 1.64 10.42 -0.09
C LEU A 103 2.40 10.50 1.24
N ASN A 104 1.69 10.80 2.32
CA ASN A 104 2.26 10.66 3.67
C ASN A 104 2.49 9.18 3.94
N GLN A 105 3.36 8.85 4.91
CA GLN A 105 3.62 7.46 5.32
C GLN A 105 2.32 6.66 5.57
N GLU A 106 1.32 7.28 6.20
CA GLU A 106 -0.02 6.71 6.47
C GLU A 106 -0.89 6.47 5.23
N GLU A 107 -0.54 7.04 4.07
CA GLU A 107 -1.35 7.03 2.85
C GLU A 107 -0.75 6.16 1.73
N TYR A 108 0.44 5.58 1.93
CA TYR A 108 1.07 4.70 0.95
C TYR A 108 0.29 3.37 0.87
N PRO A 109 -0.34 3.07 -0.26
CA PRO A 109 -1.19 1.90 -0.36
C PRO A 109 -0.37 0.65 -0.68
N THR A 110 -0.76 -0.49 -0.08
CA THR A 110 -0.38 -1.80 -0.62
C THR A 110 -0.84 -1.87 -2.08
N CYS A 111 0.09 -2.25 -2.96
CA CYS A 111 -0.17 -2.39 -4.38
C CYS A 111 0.04 -3.84 -4.80
N LEU A 112 -0.87 -4.33 -5.64
CA LEU A 112 -0.73 -5.63 -6.28
C LEU A 112 -0.55 -5.46 -7.79
N LYS A 113 0.28 -6.32 -8.35
CA LYS A 113 0.46 -6.48 -9.79
C LYS A 113 0.36 -7.96 -10.15
N LEU A 114 -0.19 -8.24 -11.32
CA LEU A 114 -0.15 -9.57 -11.91
C LEU A 114 0.73 -9.53 -13.16
N VAL A 115 1.59 -10.53 -13.30
CA VAL A 115 2.45 -10.69 -14.47
C VAL A 115 2.26 -12.09 -15.02
N VAL A 116 1.99 -12.19 -16.32
CA VAL A 116 1.85 -13.47 -17.02
C VAL A 116 3.08 -13.67 -17.88
N THR A 117 3.79 -14.77 -17.63
CA THR A 117 5.05 -15.07 -18.28
C THR A 117 4.94 -16.42 -19.00
N VAL A 118 5.35 -16.47 -20.27
CA VAL A 118 5.51 -17.70 -21.04
C VAL A 118 6.96 -17.82 -21.47
N THR A 119 7.61 -18.93 -21.13
CA THR A 119 9.02 -19.16 -21.49
C THR A 119 9.24 -20.53 -22.11
N GLY A 120 10.24 -20.60 -22.98
CA GLY A 120 10.71 -21.87 -23.54
C GLY A 120 11.61 -21.70 -24.75
N ASP A 121 12.32 -22.77 -25.10
CA ASP A 121 13.28 -22.74 -26.21
C ASP A 121 12.59 -22.68 -27.59
N LYS A 122 11.35 -23.19 -27.68
CA LYS A 122 10.55 -23.23 -28.92
C LYS A 122 9.50 -22.11 -28.98
N LEU A 123 9.54 -21.15 -28.07
CA LEU A 123 8.58 -20.06 -28.04
C LEU A 123 8.79 -19.13 -29.24
N ASP A 124 7.78 -19.06 -30.11
CA ASP A 124 7.61 -17.98 -31.07
C ASP A 124 6.68 -16.93 -30.46
N SER A 125 7.27 -15.83 -29.99
CA SER A 125 6.55 -14.76 -29.29
C SER A 125 5.60 -13.97 -30.19
N ALA A 126 5.91 -13.82 -31.47
CA ALA A 126 5.04 -13.10 -32.41
C ALA A 126 3.79 -13.94 -32.68
N ARG A 127 3.98 -15.22 -32.96
CA ARG A 127 2.87 -16.16 -33.14
C ARG A 127 2.03 -16.32 -31.89
N PHE A 128 2.66 -16.39 -30.71
CA PHE A 128 1.93 -16.48 -29.45
C PHE A 128 1.05 -15.23 -29.24
N SER A 129 1.61 -14.03 -29.47
CA SER A 129 0.87 -12.75 -29.40
C SER A 129 -0.34 -12.71 -30.32
N GLU A 130 -0.21 -13.23 -31.54
CA GLU A 130 -1.32 -13.34 -32.50
C GLU A 130 -2.41 -14.29 -31.99
N LEU A 131 -2.03 -15.46 -31.46
CA LEU A 131 -2.96 -16.45 -30.90
C LEU A 131 -3.74 -15.90 -29.71
N VAL A 132 -3.07 -15.15 -28.82
CA VAL A 132 -3.72 -14.55 -27.66
C VAL A 132 -4.37 -13.20 -27.94
N GLY A 133 -4.07 -12.57 -29.08
CA GLY A 133 -4.54 -11.22 -29.42
C GLY A 133 -4.05 -10.15 -28.43
N ILE A 134 -2.89 -10.36 -27.80
CA ILE A 134 -2.29 -9.47 -26.79
C ILE A 134 -0.83 -9.25 -27.19
N SER A 135 -0.38 -8.00 -27.18
CA SER A 135 1.03 -7.67 -27.34
C SER A 135 1.74 -7.76 -25.99
N PRO A 136 2.95 -8.33 -25.92
CA PRO A 136 3.69 -8.43 -24.67
C PRO A 136 4.11 -7.03 -24.20
N THR A 137 4.13 -6.83 -22.89
CA THR A 137 4.78 -5.67 -22.27
C THR A 137 6.30 -5.81 -22.30
N ASN A 138 6.79 -7.05 -22.19
CA ASN A 138 8.21 -7.36 -22.22
C ASN A 138 8.48 -8.66 -22.97
N PHE A 139 9.61 -8.72 -23.66
CA PHE A 139 9.99 -9.84 -24.50
C PHE A 139 11.50 -9.89 -24.67
N TRP A 140 12.06 -11.09 -24.73
CA TRP A 140 13.44 -11.31 -25.12
C TRP A 140 13.63 -12.69 -25.75
N LEU A 141 14.64 -12.80 -26.59
CA LEU A 141 15.08 -14.06 -27.17
C LEU A 141 16.15 -14.72 -26.31
N LYS A 142 16.23 -16.05 -26.40
CA LYS A 142 17.36 -16.80 -25.86
C LYS A 142 18.67 -16.28 -26.43
N GLY A 143 19.62 -15.97 -25.56
CA GLY A 143 20.93 -15.44 -25.92
C GLY A 143 21.00 -13.91 -26.01
N ASP A 144 19.88 -13.19 -25.83
CA ASP A 144 19.91 -11.74 -25.72
C ASP A 144 20.80 -11.30 -24.55
N ASP A 145 21.64 -10.31 -24.82
CA ASP A 145 22.62 -9.81 -23.88
C ASP A 145 21.96 -8.86 -22.87
N THR A 146 22.23 -9.05 -21.59
CA THR A 146 21.77 -8.10 -20.57
C THR A 146 22.88 -7.08 -20.39
N THR A 147 22.86 -6.02 -21.19
CA THR A 147 23.88 -4.94 -21.25
C THR A 147 24.20 -4.28 -19.91
N GLN A 148 23.41 -4.56 -18.87
CA GLN A 148 23.53 -4.02 -17.53
C GLN A 148 24.55 -4.76 -16.63
N TYR A 149 24.99 -5.98 -16.97
CA TYR A 149 25.86 -6.79 -16.10
C TYR A 149 27.02 -7.46 -16.87
N PRO A 150 28.30 -7.15 -16.54
CA PRO A 150 29.47 -7.58 -17.31
C PRO A 150 29.79 -9.09 -17.25
N TYR A 151 29.00 -9.90 -16.53
CA TYR A 151 29.17 -11.36 -16.41
C TYR A 151 27.88 -12.13 -16.70
N SER A 152 26.93 -11.51 -17.40
CA SER A 152 25.70 -12.17 -17.81
C SER A 152 25.98 -13.32 -18.78
N LEU A 153 25.44 -14.50 -18.48
CA LEU A 153 25.46 -15.66 -19.38
C LEU A 153 24.40 -15.53 -20.52
N GLY A 154 23.85 -14.32 -20.73
CA GLY A 154 22.72 -14.08 -21.62
C GLY A 154 21.41 -14.65 -21.08
N ARG A 155 20.28 -14.24 -21.67
CA ARG A 155 18.96 -14.79 -21.31
C ARG A 155 18.90 -16.29 -21.70
N LYS A 156 18.60 -17.16 -20.73
CA LYS A 156 18.65 -18.62 -20.91
C LYS A 156 17.55 -19.21 -21.79
N LYS A 157 16.40 -18.54 -21.87
CA LYS A 157 15.22 -18.96 -22.64
C LYS A 157 14.59 -17.74 -23.31
N THR A 158 13.88 -17.98 -24.41
CA THR A 158 12.97 -17.00 -25.00
C THR A 158 11.79 -16.80 -24.05
N CYS A 159 11.33 -15.55 -23.94
CA CYS A 159 10.26 -15.15 -23.03
C CYS A 159 9.27 -14.23 -23.72
N TRP A 160 8.00 -14.41 -23.41
CA TRP A 160 6.92 -13.49 -23.67
C TRP A 160 6.28 -13.14 -22.33
N GLN A 161 6.12 -11.86 -22.02
CA GLN A 161 5.60 -11.40 -20.75
C GLN A 161 4.55 -10.31 -20.93
N TYR A 162 3.47 -10.40 -20.17
CA TYR A 162 2.42 -9.40 -20.11
C TYR A 162 2.17 -8.97 -18.67
N GLU A 163 2.39 -7.70 -18.41
CA GLU A 163 2.25 -7.06 -17.11
C GLU A 163 0.94 -6.27 -17.05
N PHE A 164 0.08 -6.60 -16.08
CA PHE A 164 -1.07 -5.76 -15.78
C PHE A 164 -0.64 -4.46 -15.10
N ASP A 165 -1.47 -3.43 -15.18
CA ASP A 165 -1.28 -2.20 -14.41
C ASP A 165 -1.19 -2.51 -12.91
N ASN A 166 -0.34 -1.77 -12.20
CA ASN A 166 -0.32 -1.80 -10.74
C ASN A 166 -1.67 -1.31 -10.21
N LEU A 167 -2.31 -2.13 -9.37
CA LEU A 167 -3.53 -1.78 -8.68
C LEU A 167 -3.23 -1.44 -7.22
N ILE A 168 -3.71 -0.27 -6.81
CA ILE A 168 -3.83 0.10 -5.40
C ILE A 168 -4.96 -0.74 -4.82
N THR A 169 -4.62 -1.88 -4.24
CA THR A 169 -5.59 -2.83 -3.72
C THR A 169 -4.93 -3.74 -2.69
N ARG A 170 -5.71 -4.15 -1.70
CA ARG A 170 -5.35 -5.22 -0.78
C ARG A 170 -5.91 -6.57 -1.24
N ASP A 171 -6.83 -6.57 -2.20
CA ASP A 171 -7.49 -7.77 -2.69
C ASP A 171 -6.96 -8.17 -4.06
N LEU A 172 -6.63 -9.44 -4.23
CA LEU A 172 -6.19 -10.01 -5.51
C LEU A 172 -7.33 -10.14 -6.53
N ALA A 173 -8.59 -10.21 -6.08
CA ALA A 173 -9.75 -10.47 -6.92
C ALA A 173 -9.87 -9.57 -8.17
N PRO A 174 -9.64 -8.24 -8.11
CA PRO A 174 -9.68 -7.39 -9.30
C PRO A 174 -8.66 -7.78 -10.38
N LEU A 175 -7.46 -8.23 -9.99
CA LEU A 175 -6.46 -8.72 -10.95
C LEU A 175 -6.87 -10.08 -11.55
N VAL A 176 -7.54 -10.92 -10.76
CA VAL A 176 -8.12 -12.19 -11.24
C VAL A 176 -9.19 -11.93 -12.29
N ASP A 177 -10.06 -10.94 -12.07
CA ASP A 177 -11.09 -10.57 -13.04
C ASP A 177 -10.48 -10.06 -14.35
N LEU A 178 -9.49 -9.17 -14.26
CA LEU A 178 -8.73 -8.69 -15.44
C LEU A 178 -8.03 -9.82 -16.20
N PHE A 179 -7.49 -10.81 -15.49
CA PHE A 179 -6.91 -12.00 -16.10
C PHE A 179 -7.96 -12.82 -16.86
N LYS A 180 -9.11 -13.08 -16.23
CA LYS A 180 -10.20 -13.84 -16.86
C LYS A 180 -10.72 -13.13 -18.12
N GLU A 181 -10.89 -11.82 -18.07
CA GLU A 181 -11.29 -11.02 -19.23
C GLU A 181 -10.26 -11.12 -20.38
N SER A 182 -8.97 -11.09 -20.03
CA SER A 182 -7.88 -11.08 -21.01
C SER A 182 -7.60 -12.45 -21.62
N PHE A 183 -7.62 -13.51 -20.81
CA PHE A 183 -7.14 -14.85 -21.19
C PHE A 183 -8.21 -15.95 -21.13
N GLY A 184 -9.33 -15.75 -20.40
CA GLY A 184 -10.30 -16.80 -20.08
C GLY A 184 -10.98 -17.44 -21.30
N THR A 185 -11.20 -16.68 -22.37
CA THR A 185 -11.78 -17.22 -23.62
C THR A 185 -10.77 -17.93 -24.52
N LYS A 186 -9.47 -17.88 -24.18
CA LYS A 186 -8.35 -18.35 -25.00
C LYS A 186 -7.63 -19.56 -24.38
N VAL A 187 -8.22 -20.15 -23.33
CA VAL A 187 -7.60 -21.24 -22.56
C VAL A 187 -7.21 -22.42 -23.45
N ASP A 188 -8.13 -22.89 -24.31
CA ASP A 188 -7.89 -24.06 -25.15
C ASP A 188 -6.73 -23.84 -26.13
N ILE A 189 -6.67 -22.65 -26.74
CA ILE A 189 -5.62 -22.34 -27.73
C ILE A 189 -4.26 -22.13 -27.07
N ILE A 190 -4.25 -21.49 -25.88
CA ILE A 190 -3.04 -21.31 -25.07
C ILE A 190 -2.52 -22.68 -24.60
N SER A 191 -3.37 -23.48 -23.97
CA SER A 191 -3.01 -24.80 -23.45
C SER A 191 -2.41 -25.70 -24.53
N LYS A 192 -3.05 -25.76 -25.70
CA LYS A 192 -2.54 -26.52 -26.84
C LYS A 192 -1.16 -26.01 -27.29
N TYR A 193 -0.99 -24.70 -27.42
CA TYR A 193 0.28 -24.13 -27.85
C TYR A 193 1.41 -24.38 -26.84
N ILE A 194 1.13 -24.25 -25.54
CA ILE A 194 2.08 -24.53 -24.46
C ILE A 194 2.53 -25.99 -24.52
N GLN A 195 1.58 -26.93 -24.65
CA GLN A 195 1.88 -28.37 -24.71
C GLN A 195 2.65 -28.77 -25.97
N GLU A 196 2.24 -28.31 -27.16
CA GLU A 196 2.90 -28.67 -28.42
C GLU A 196 4.35 -28.19 -28.49
N ASN A 197 4.67 -27.10 -27.80
CA ASN A 197 5.98 -26.45 -27.85
C ASN A 197 6.82 -26.69 -26.58
N ASP A 198 6.35 -27.49 -25.63
CA ASP A 198 7.07 -27.79 -24.37
C ASP A 198 7.47 -26.50 -23.64
N LEU A 199 6.48 -25.62 -23.43
CA LEU A 199 6.64 -24.31 -22.81
C LEU A 199 6.20 -24.33 -21.35
N MET A 200 6.66 -23.34 -20.62
CA MET A 200 6.28 -23.06 -19.24
C MET A 200 5.47 -21.77 -19.21
N MET A 201 4.35 -21.78 -18.49
CA MET A 201 3.52 -20.60 -18.24
C MET A 201 3.47 -20.36 -16.74
N GLU A 202 3.77 -19.14 -16.32
CA GLU A 202 3.84 -18.72 -14.92
C GLU A 202 3.04 -17.43 -14.75
N LEU A 203 2.35 -17.30 -13.62
CA LEU A 203 1.70 -16.08 -13.18
C LEU A 203 2.37 -15.61 -11.89
N ASP A 204 2.95 -14.41 -11.91
CA ASP A 204 3.57 -13.83 -10.73
C ASP A 204 2.64 -12.75 -10.17
N VAL A 205 2.18 -12.96 -8.93
CA VAL A 205 1.50 -11.93 -8.14
C VAL A 205 2.57 -11.20 -7.35
N ILE A 206 2.84 -9.96 -7.73
CA ILE A 206 3.82 -9.10 -7.06
C ILE A 206 3.05 -8.18 -6.11
N ALA A 207 3.36 -8.27 -4.82
CA ALA A 207 2.81 -7.43 -3.79
C ALA A 207 3.88 -6.48 -3.25
N ASP A 208 3.66 -5.19 -3.43
CA ASP A 208 4.37 -4.14 -2.71
C ASP A 208 3.60 -3.86 -1.42
N ILE A 209 4.04 -4.51 -0.34
CA ILE A 209 3.37 -4.55 0.96
C ILE A 209 3.93 -3.44 1.83
N ASN A 210 3.09 -2.47 2.12
CA ASN A 210 3.48 -1.36 2.96
C ASN A 210 3.04 -1.54 4.43
N TYR A 211 3.94 -1.27 5.39
CA TYR A 211 3.70 -1.31 6.84
C TYR A 211 2.96 -2.55 7.37
N GLY A 212 3.23 -3.73 6.78
CA GLY A 212 2.60 -4.98 7.22
C GLY A 212 1.11 -5.09 6.89
N ILE A 213 0.60 -4.25 5.99
CA ILE A 213 -0.76 -4.33 5.44
C ILE A 213 -0.80 -5.50 4.45
N ILE A 214 -0.92 -6.71 4.99
CA ILE A 214 -0.88 -7.96 4.23
C ILE A 214 -2.10 -8.02 3.28
N PRO A 215 -1.87 -8.27 1.98
CA PRO A 215 -2.95 -8.45 1.01
C PRO A 215 -3.68 -9.79 1.18
N SER A 216 -4.93 -9.81 0.74
CA SER A 216 -5.78 -11.00 0.63
C SER A 216 -5.61 -11.63 -0.76
N TYR A 217 -5.20 -12.90 -0.77
CA TYR A 217 -4.99 -13.69 -1.99
C TYR A 217 -6.17 -14.63 -2.28
N TYR A 218 -7.40 -14.12 -2.20
CA TYR A 218 -8.57 -14.92 -2.57
C TYR A 218 -8.57 -15.26 -4.07
N MET A 219 -8.72 -16.54 -4.37
CA MET A 219 -8.84 -17.07 -5.73
C MET A 219 -10.07 -17.97 -5.80
N ASP A 220 -10.96 -17.71 -6.75
CA ASP A 220 -12.14 -18.54 -6.94
C ASP A 220 -11.86 -19.82 -7.74
N LYS A 221 -12.82 -20.75 -7.71
CA LYS A 221 -12.69 -22.06 -8.36
C LYS A 221 -12.53 -21.96 -9.88
N GLU A 222 -13.13 -20.95 -10.50
CA GLU A 222 -13.05 -20.75 -11.95
C GLU A 222 -11.62 -20.37 -12.33
N PHE A 223 -11.04 -19.38 -11.65
CA PHE A 223 -9.65 -18.98 -11.87
C PHE A 223 -8.68 -20.14 -11.70
N MET A 224 -8.80 -20.89 -10.61
CA MET A 224 -7.96 -22.07 -10.36
C MET A 224 -8.12 -23.13 -11.47
N SER A 225 -9.33 -23.33 -11.98
CA SER A 225 -9.59 -24.25 -13.09
C SER A 225 -8.92 -23.79 -14.39
N LEU A 226 -8.91 -22.48 -14.67
CA LEU A 226 -8.26 -21.93 -15.86
C LEU A 226 -6.75 -22.16 -15.81
N LEU A 227 -6.10 -21.92 -14.66
CA LEU A 227 -4.66 -22.14 -14.49
C LEU A 227 -4.28 -23.60 -14.74
N VAL A 228 -5.05 -24.53 -14.17
CA VAL A 228 -4.84 -25.98 -14.39
C VAL A 228 -4.98 -26.35 -15.86
N GLN A 229 -5.99 -25.83 -16.56
CA GLN A 229 -6.19 -26.10 -17.98
C GLN A 229 -5.07 -25.55 -18.85
N MET A 230 -4.52 -24.38 -18.51
CA MET A 230 -3.37 -23.78 -19.19
C MET A 230 -2.03 -24.45 -18.84
N ASN A 231 -2.01 -25.36 -17.85
CA ASN A 231 -0.79 -25.91 -17.27
C ASN A 231 0.14 -24.79 -16.78
N ALA A 232 -0.44 -23.80 -16.09
CA ALA A 232 0.25 -22.62 -15.59
C ALA A 232 0.50 -22.72 -14.09
N ASP A 233 1.70 -22.30 -13.67
CA ASP A 233 2.06 -22.14 -12.26
C ASP A 233 1.71 -20.72 -11.79
N ILE A 234 1.50 -20.55 -10.49
CA ILE A 234 1.29 -19.24 -9.87
C ILE A 234 2.24 -19.04 -8.70
N ASN A 235 2.96 -17.93 -8.71
CA ASN A 235 3.91 -17.52 -7.69
C ASN A 235 3.45 -16.24 -7.01
N PHE A 236 3.90 -16.06 -5.78
CA PHE A 236 3.63 -14.86 -4.98
C PHE A 236 4.96 -14.26 -4.55
N GLU A 237 5.27 -13.08 -5.06
CA GLU A 237 6.42 -12.28 -4.67
C GLU A 237 5.96 -11.15 -3.76
N GLN A 238 6.57 -11.03 -2.58
CA GLN A 238 6.19 -10.04 -1.59
C GLN A 238 7.42 -9.20 -1.25
N GLU A 239 7.34 -7.91 -1.58
CA GLU A 239 8.31 -6.92 -1.15
C GLU A 239 7.70 -6.14 0.00
N TYR A 240 8.39 -6.12 1.15
CA TYR A 240 7.95 -5.36 2.31
C TYR A 240 8.65 -4.01 2.34
N PHE A 241 7.86 -2.95 2.29
CA PHE A 241 8.32 -1.61 2.60
C PHE A 241 8.02 -1.30 4.07
N GLU A 242 9.05 -1.36 4.92
CA GLU A 242 8.94 -1.06 6.36
C GLU A 242 9.06 0.44 6.68
N GLY A 243 9.08 1.31 5.67
CA GLY A 243 9.32 2.74 5.83
C GLY A 243 10.79 3.08 6.11
N PHE A 244 11.08 4.37 6.25
CA PHE A 244 12.39 4.83 6.73
C PHE A 244 12.45 4.59 8.24
N VAL A 245 13.43 3.77 8.66
CA VAL A 245 13.55 3.07 9.97
C VAL A 245 13.40 3.95 11.22
N ASP A 246 13.46 5.27 11.10
CA ASP A 246 13.37 6.20 12.23
C ASP A 246 11.92 6.61 12.59
N ASP A 247 10.94 6.50 11.67
CA ASP A 247 9.60 7.05 11.90
C ASP A 247 8.58 6.06 12.47
N TYR A 248 8.74 4.73 12.31
CA TYR A 248 7.69 3.78 12.72
C TYR A 248 7.46 3.74 14.23
N ALA A 249 8.54 3.82 15.02
CA ALA A 249 8.45 3.81 16.49
C ALA A 249 7.92 5.14 17.05
N ASP A 250 8.19 6.26 16.39
CA ASP A 250 7.71 7.58 16.78
C ASP A 250 6.28 7.84 16.29
N TRP A 251 5.90 7.35 15.11
CA TRP A 251 4.53 7.29 14.63
C TRP A 251 3.63 6.46 15.55
N LEU A 252 4.08 5.27 15.97
CA LEU A 252 3.37 4.46 16.97
C LEU A 252 3.17 5.20 18.29
N LYS A 253 4.08 6.11 18.68
CA LYS A 253 3.92 6.98 19.85
C LYS A 253 2.89 8.09 19.61
N GLU A 254 2.87 8.69 18.42
CA GLU A 254 1.90 9.74 18.05
C GLU A 254 0.47 9.21 17.91
N GLN A 255 0.30 7.93 17.56
CA GLN A 255 -1.00 7.26 17.49
C GLN A 255 -1.47 6.67 18.83
N LYS A 256 -0.65 6.76 19.90
CA LYS A 256 -1.09 6.36 21.24
C LYS A 256 -2.14 7.34 21.74
N ILE A 257 -3.35 6.83 21.88
CA ILE A 257 -4.38 7.52 22.64
C ILE A 257 -4.24 7.04 24.09
N ASP A 258 -3.78 7.94 24.96
CA ASP A 258 -3.72 7.67 26.39
C ASP A 258 -5.13 7.33 26.92
N LEU A 259 -5.19 6.25 27.71
CA LEU A 259 -6.44 5.71 28.22
C LEU A 259 -6.72 6.13 29.66
N ILE A 260 -5.71 6.56 30.42
CA ILE A 260 -5.82 6.88 31.84
C ILE A 260 -5.29 8.28 32.10
N GLU A 261 -6.06 9.09 32.82
CA GLU A 261 -5.60 10.36 33.36
C GLU A 261 -6.22 10.57 34.75
N ASN A 262 -5.41 10.86 35.77
CA ASN A 262 -5.85 11.07 37.16
C ASN A 262 -6.79 9.95 37.68
N ASP A 263 -6.38 8.69 37.54
CA ASP A 263 -7.12 7.48 37.94
C ASP A 263 -8.50 7.32 37.27
N LYS A 264 -8.71 7.97 36.12
CA LYS A 264 -9.94 7.85 35.33
C LYS A 264 -9.66 7.33 33.94
N LEU A 265 -10.49 6.38 33.54
CA LEU A 265 -10.50 5.86 32.19
C LEU A 265 -11.12 6.91 31.24
N LEU A 266 -10.33 7.39 30.30
CA LEU A 266 -10.72 8.42 29.33
C LEU A 266 -11.55 7.86 28.17
N ARG A 267 -11.48 6.54 27.92
CA ARG A 267 -12.18 5.84 26.83
C ARG A 267 -12.87 4.60 27.36
N ALA A 268 -14.15 4.43 27.05
CA ALA A 268 -14.91 3.26 27.46
C ALA A 268 -15.11 2.31 26.28
N PHE A 269 -14.86 1.02 26.50
CA PHE A 269 -15.02 -0.04 25.51
C PHE A 269 -15.56 -1.28 26.21
N GLN A 270 -16.65 -1.09 26.96
CA GLN A 270 -17.42 -2.16 27.59
C GLN A 270 -18.15 -2.98 26.50
N ASP A 271 -18.36 -4.26 26.80
CA ASP A 271 -19.04 -5.23 25.94
C ASP A 271 -18.49 -5.30 24.50
N LYS A 272 -17.16 -5.41 24.36
CA LYS A 272 -16.48 -5.52 23.05
C LYS A 272 -16.08 -6.94 22.71
N GLU A 273 -16.50 -7.39 21.53
CA GLU A 273 -16.03 -8.63 20.93
C GLU A 273 -14.58 -8.47 20.46
N VAL A 274 -13.73 -9.40 20.88
CA VAL A 274 -12.30 -9.40 20.58
C VAL A 274 -12.05 -10.23 19.33
N THR A 275 -11.52 -9.60 18.29
CA THR A 275 -11.21 -10.23 16.99
C THR A 275 -9.77 -10.75 16.92
N LYS A 276 -8.87 -10.21 17.75
CA LYS A 276 -7.48 -10.66 17.89
C LYS A 276 -7.04 -10.58 19.35
N PHE A 277 -6.40 -11.64 19.83
CA PHE A 277 -5.78 -11.71 21.15
C PHE A 277 -4.33 -12.17 21.05
N VAL A 278 -3.40 -11.38 21.61
CA VAL A 278 -1.99 -11.73 21.72
C VAL A 278 -1.54 -11.55 23.16
N TYR A 279 -0.81 -12.52 23.68
CA TYR A 279 -0.21 -12.44 25.01
C TYR A 279 1.23 -12.95 24.99
N ASP A 280 2.17 -12.11 25.41
CA ASP A 280 3.58 -12.45 25.57
C ASP A 280 4.04 -12.12 27.00
N ASN A 281 4.15 -13.16 27.84
CA ASN A 281 4.60 -13.02 29.22
C ASN A 281 6.08 -12.61 29.33
N LYS A 282 6.93 -12.98 28.35
CA LYS A 282 8.37 -12.62 28.40
C LYS A 282 8.57 -11.14 28.11
N LYS A 283 7.82 -10.62 27.13
CA LYS A 283 7.82 -9.20 26.80
C LYS A 283 6.91 -8.36 27.69
N LYS A 284 6.14 -9.00 28.59
CA LYS A 284 5.12 -8.36 29.42
C LYS A 284 4.18 -7.50 28.58
N ARG A 285 3.56 -8.12 27.57
CA ARG A 285 2.68 -7.43 26.63
C ARG A 285 1.42 -8.22 26.32
N MET A 286 0.28 -7.53 26.28
CA MET A 286 -1.01 -8.03 25.88
C MET A 286 -1.60 -7.10 24.82
N GLU A 287 -2.15 -7.69 23.76
CA GLU A 287 -2.82 -6.96 22.68
C GLU A 287 -4.21 -7.53 22.42
N LEU A 288 -5.19 -6.63 22.27
CA LEU A 288 -6.59 -6.95 22.03
C LEU A 288 -7.11 -6.08 20.89
N SER A 289 -7.58 -6.68 19.79
CA SER A 289 -8.26 -5.95 18.71
C SER A 289 -9.77 -6.06 18.85
N PHE A 290 -10.47 -4.95 18.65
CA PHE A 290 -11.94 -4.86 18.67
C PHE A 290 -12.42 -3.62 17.93
N ASP A 291 -13.72 -3.53 17.66
CA ASP A 291 -14.29 -2.41 16.92
C ASP A 291 -15.02 -1.40 17.81
N GLY A 292 -14.56 -0.16 17.69
CA GLY A 292 -15.12 1.05 18.26
C GLY A 292 -14.94 1.21 19.76
N TYR A 293 -15.05 2.46 20.22
CA TYR A 293 -15.00 2.85 21.62
C TYR A 293 -15.76 4.15 21.83
N TYR A 294 -16.11 4.44 23.08
CA TYR A 294 -16.67 5.73 23.48
C TYR A 294 -15.55 6.65 23.98
N ASP A 295 -15.41 7.81 23.34
CA ASP A 295 -14.49 8.86 23.74
C ASP A 295 -15.16 9.77 24.78
N SER A 296 -14.84 9.58 26.07
CA SER A 296 -15.42 10.39 27.16
C SER A 296 -14.96 11.85 27.14
N VAL A 297 -13.84 12.16 26.49
CA VAL A 297 -13.32 13.54 26.37
C VAL A 297 -14.09 14.29 25.28
N LYS A 298 -14.39 13.63 24.17
CA LYS A 298 -15.16 14.20 23.04
C LYS A 298 -16.68 13.99 23.18
N GLY A 299 -17.11 13.15 24.11
CA GLY A 299 -18.52 12.80 24.33
C GLY A 299 -19.18 12.10 23.14
N LYS A 300 -18.44 11.27 22.40
CA LYS A 300 -18.95 10.58 21.21
C LYS A 300 -18.43 9.16 21.06
N GLU A 301 -19.22 8.35 20.38
CA GLU A 301 -18.82 7.02 19.93
C GLU A 301 -17.94 7.13 18.67
N ILE A 302 -16.87 6.33 18.63
CA ILE A 302 -15.94 6.21 17.53
C ILE A 302 -16.09 4.79 16.99
N ASN A 303 -16.45 4.69 15.70
CA ASN A 303 -16.58 3.41 15.00
C ASN A 303 -15.36 3.20 14.11
N SER A 304 -14.28 2.72 14.73
CA SER A 304 -13.01 2.40 14.07
C SER A 304 -12.44 1.13 14.69
N SER A 305 -11.68 0.34 13.93
CA SER A 305 -10.99 -0.79 14.56
C SER A 305 -9.89 -0.27 15.46
N CYS A 306 -9.73 -0.94 16.58
CA CYS A 306 -8.93 -0.50 17.70
C CYS A 306 -8.00 -1.62 18.12
N LEU A 307 -6.77 -1.25 18.49
CA LEU A 307 -5.80 -2.13 19.12
C LEU A 307 -5.52 -1.59 20.53
N LEU A 308 -6.03 -2.28 21.54
CA LEU A 308 -5.69 -2.04 22.93
C LEU A 308 -4.39 -2.76 23.26
N ILE A 309 -3.42 -2.01 23.76
CA ILE A 309 -2.14 -2.52 24.21
C ILE A 309 -2.01 -2.25 25.71
N ILE A 310 -1.71 -3.31 26.45
CA ILE A 310 -1.30 -3.24 27.85
C ILE A 310 0.10 -3.86 27.90
N ASP A 311 1.09 -3.12 28.37
CA ASP A 311 2.43 -3.66 28.55
C ASP A 311 3.17 -3.02 29.74
N GLU A 312 4.45 -3.36 29.89
CA GLU A 312 5.35 -2.84 30.92
C GLU A 312 4.90 -3.04 32.38
N TRP A 313 3.92 -3.92 32.64
CA TRP A 313 3.38 -4.15 33.99
C TRP A 313 4.41 -4.70 34.98
N ASP A 314 4.31 -4.29 36.25
CA ASP A 314 5.11 -4.86 37.34
C ASP A 314 4.60 -6.26 37.71
N GLU A 315 3.29 -6.38 37.88
CA GLU A 315 2.60 -7.59 38.31
C GLU A 315 1.28 -7.75 37.54
N VAL A 316 0.98 -8.98 37.10
CA VAL A 316 -0.33 -9.33 36.53
C VAL A 316 -0.89 -10.57 37.22
N LYS A 317 -2.16 -10.47 37.64
CA LYS A 317 -2.88 -11.55 38.30
C LYS A 317 -4.22 -11.76 37.61
N ASN A 318 -4.71 -12.99 37.62
CA ASN A 318 -6.08 -13.29 37.26
C ASN A 318 -6.78 -14.10 38.34
N LYS A 319 -8.10 -14.06 38.28
CA LYS A 319 -9.00 -14.79 39.14
C LYS A 319 -10.25 -15.13 38.35
N LEU A 320 -10.65 -16.40 38.37
CA LEU A 320 -11.97 -16.79 37.86
C LEU A 320 -13.04 -16.12 38.73
N ASP A 321 -14.08 -15.54 38.13
CA ASP A 321 -15.08 -14.73 38.84
C ASP A 321 -15.66 -15.42 40.09
N CYS A 322 -15.83 -16.75 40.03
CA CYS A 322 -16.33 -17.57 41.15
C CYS A 322 -15.26 -18.09 42.13
N SER A 323 -13.97 -17.81 41.92
CA SER A 323 -12.86 -18.26 42.78
C SER A 323 -12.62 -17.27 43.93
N ILE A 324 -11.75 -17.61 44.88
CA ILE A 324 -11.18 -16.68 45.89
C ILE A 324 -9.65 -16.59 45.75
N LYS A 325 -9.04 -17.48 44.94
CA LYS A 325 -7.59 -17.53 44.76
C LYS A 325 -7.16 -16.70 43.56
N ASN A 326 -6.20 -15.82 43.78
CA ASN A 326 -5.50 -15.10 42.72
C ASN A 326 -4.32 -15.94 42.24
N GLU A 327 -4.16 -16.04 40.93
CA GLU A 327 -3.07 -16.77 40.30
C GLU A 327 -2.34 -15.87 39.29
N GLY A 328 -1.17 -16.33 38.82
CA GLY A 328 -0.49 -15.64 37.73
C GLY A 328 -1.24 -15.87 36.42
N LEU A 329 -1.28 -14.84 35.55
CA LEU A 329 -2.07 -14.88 34.30
C LEU A 329 -1.78 -16.09 33.41
N SER A 330 -0.52 -16.56 33.39
CA SER A 330 -0.09 -17.73 32.61
C SER A 330 -0.67 -19.06 33.10
N ALA A 331 -1.25 -19.12 34.31
CA ALA A 331 -1.65 -20.38 34.92
C ALA A 331 -3.03 -20.86 34.48
N ASN A 332 -3.90 -20.02 33.91
CA ASN A 332 -5.31 -20.37 33.75
C ASN A 332 -6.14 -19.54 32.73
N LEU A 333 -5.53 -18.76 31.83
CA LEU A 333 -6.30 -17.93 30.89
C LEU A 333 -6.43 -18.58 29.49
N ALA A 334 -7.67 -18.87 29.08
CA ALA A 334 -8.01 -19.21 27.70
C ALA A 334 -8.03 -17.97 26.79
N VAL A 335 -8.25 -18.12 25.48
CA VAL A 335 -8.30 -16.98 24.53
C VAL A 335 -9.42 -16.03 24.94
N ILE A 336 -9.10 -14.74 25.12
CA ILE A 336 -10.09 -13.71 25.42
C ILE A 336 -10.99 -13.52 24.19
N SER A 337 -12.31 -13.67 24.40
CA SER A 337 -13.33 -13.49 23.36
C SER A 337 -14.07 -12.17 23.51
N ASN A 338 -14.23 -11.66 24.74
CA ASN A 338 -14.93 -10.40 24.99
C ASN A 338 -14.31 -9.60 26.14
N ILE A 339 -14.27 -8.29 26.00
CA ILE A 339 -14.01 -7.34 27.09
C ILE A 339 -15.36 -6.91 27.65
N LEU A 340 -15.65 -7.27 28.89
CA LEU A 340 -16.91 -6.90 29.55
C LEU A 340 -16.77 -5.54 30.24
N SER A 341 -15.67 -5.33 30.95
CA SER A 341 -15.41 -4.04 31.59
C SER A 341 -13.94 -3.81 31.87
N ILE A 342 -13.56 -2.53 31.91
CA ILE A 342 -12.26 -2.05 32.38
C ILE A 342 -12.51 -0.97 33.42
N SER A 343 -11.77 -1.02 34.53
CA SER A 343 -11.76 0.01 35.55
C SER A 343 -10.33 0.27 36.03
N VAL A 344 -10.09 1.51 36.45
CA VAL A 344 -8.81 1.93 37.03
C VAL A 344 -9.04 2.17 38.51
N VAL A 345 -8.20 1.58 39.36
CA VAL A 345 -8.24 1.73 40.81
C VAL A 345 -6.81 1.95 41.30
N GLU A 346 -6.50 3.16 41.76
CA GLU A 346 -5.13 3.57 42.10
C GLU A 346 -4.18 3.26 40.93
N ASP A 347 -3.02 2.65 41.19
CA ASP A 347 -2.01 2.26 40.20
C ASP A 347 -2.32 0.90 39.53
N SER A 348 -3.60 0.56 39.34
CA SER A 348 -4.01 -0.76 38.80
C SER A 348 -5.17 -0.67 37.82
N VAL A 349 -5.03 -1.36 36.69
CA VAL A 349 -6.11 -1.65 35.75
C VAL A 349 -6.73 -3.01 36.05
N ASN A 350 -8.03 -3.02 36.31
CA ASN A 350 -8.84 -4.22 36.47
C ASN A 350 -9.73 -4.40 35.24
N MET A 351 -9.65 -5.58 34.64
CA MET A 351 -10.41 -5.96 33.46
C MET A 351 -11.24 -7.19 33.76
N VAL A 352 -12.53 -7.16 33.40
CA VAL A 352 -13.38 -8.35 33.39
C VAL A 352 -13.54 -8.80 31.94
N VAL A 353 -13.15 -10.04 31.66
CA VAL A 353 -13.17 -10.62 30.32
C VAL A 353 -13.92 -11.93 30.28
N CYS A 354 -14.52 -12.23 29.13
CA CYS A 354 -14.98 -13.57 28.80
C CYS A 354 -13.95 -14.24 27.88
N THR A 355 -13.80 -15.54 28.02
CA THR A 355 -12.91 -16.35 27.20
C THR A 355 -13.69 -17.27 26.27
N THR A 356 -13.04 -17.85 25.26
CA THR A 356 -13.69 -18.69 24.24
C THR A 356 -14.35 -19.95 24.78
N ASP A 357 -13.97 -20.40 25.98
CA ASP A 357 -14.58 -21.54 26.67
C ASP A 357 -15.78 -21.13 27.56
N GLY A 358 -16.17 -19.85 27.52
CA GLY A 358 -17.32 -19.30 28.25
C GLY A 358 -17.03 -18.92 29.70
N GLN A 359 -15.76 -18.97 30.14
CA GLN A 359 -15.38 -18.57 31.50
C GLN A 359 -15.13 -17.06 31.59
N GLN A 360 -15.49 -16.49 32.75
CA GLN A 360 -15.27 -15.08 33.08
C GLN A 360 -14.10 -14.93 34.05
N TYR A 361 -13.16 -14.04 33.72
CA TYR A 361 -11.99 -13.76 34.50
C TYR A 361 -11.91 -12.28 34.86
N GLU A 362 -11.52 -12.01 36.10
CA GLU A 362 -11.01 -10.73 36.53
C GLU A 362 -9.49 -10.74 36.40
N ILE A 363 -8.94 -9.81 35.64
CA ILE A 363 -7.51 -9.64 35.41
C ILE A 363 -7.09 -8.29 35.99
N THR A 364 -6.10 -8.31 36.88
CA THR A 364 -5.54 -7.10 37.48
C THR A 364 -4.10 -6.93 37.01
N PHE A 365 -3.84 -5.80 36.36
CA PHE A 365 -2.50 -5.30 36.07
C PHE A 365 -2.13 -4.25 37.12
N LYS A 366 -0.86 -4.24 37.54
CA LYS A 366 -0.31 -3.20 38.41
C LYS A 366 0.83 -2.47 37.72
N LYS A 367 0.81 -1.13 37.79
CA LYS A 367 1.80 -0.24 37.18
C LYS A 367 2.07 -0.59 35.72
N GLU A 368 0.99 -0.81 35.00
CA GLU A 368 0.99 -1.02 33.56
C GLU A 368 1.09 0.29 32.80
N ALA A 369 1.57 0.19 31.56
CA ALA A 369 1.31 1.19 30.54
C ALA A 369 0.16 0.68 29.66
N MET A 370 -0.89 1.49 29.50
CA MET A 370 -2.09 1.12 28.76
C MET A 370 -2.48 2.24 27.78
N TRP A 371 -2.58 1.91 26.50
CA TRP A 371 -2.97 2.84 25.45
C TRP A 371 -3.77 2.15 24.35
N LEU A 372 -4.46 2.97 23.55
CA LEU A 372 -5.20 2.54 22.38
C LEU A 372 -4.51 3.05 21.12
N CYS A 373 -4.35 2.21 20.12
CA CYS A 373 -4.04 2.63 18.75
C CYS A 373 -5.30 2.50 17.91
N LEU A 374 -5.60 3.51 17.10
CA LEU A 374 -6.62 3.37 16.06
C LEU A 374 -5.98 2.67 14.87
N ASP A 375 -6.65 1.65 14.36
CA ASP A 375 -6.30 1.06 13.08
C ASP A 375 -6.82 2.03 12.01
N PHE A 376 -5.92 2.82 11.43
CA PHE A 376 -6.24 3.71 10.32
C PHE A 376 -6.23 2.88 9.04
N TYR A 377 -7.39 2.31 8.73
CA TYR A 377 -7.71 1.70 7.44
C TYR A 377 -7.46 2.62 6.26
#